data_AF-A0A321LYS4-F1
#
_entry.id   AF-A0A321LYS4-F1
#
_cell.length_a   1.000
_cell.length_b   1.000
_cell.length_c   1.000
_cell.angle_alpha   90.00
_cell.angle_beta   90.00
_cell.angle_gamma   90.00
#
_symmetry.space_group_name_H-M   'P 1'
#
loop_
_entity.id
_entity.type
_entity.pdbx_description
1 polymer ?
#
loop_
_entity_poly.entity_id
_entity_poly.type
_entity_poly.pdbx_seq_one_letter_code
_entity_poly.pdbx_strand_id
1 'polypeptide(L)'
;MAQFRKNVLSQYLRTKCDKQLRLSLYSPPELQAMDWPVPLEARPAVQILRDRGKEWEQAKMQDLETAFGNHLIGVKENGKFKRIELAAVLAVNPPSPTVIVQARFSHPDLRQTFLTSIGLTPQRIEQIPAFGAFEPDIVLVKTPADGEVEILPTGDTTPIPPGTQRKALLVSDIKHAGEANSSYSSEVALYAVLLANWLRLNELESNFFVADRLGLWTRAKETSALAELVTRNPGASISDRLQAFIGDLEKVDFQIFFQTVSHFFSQDLPRVLAITDWAALDWHVDSRCSTCDFLGHRNWLRASDRGTLDANRSHYCVTAAEDSGHLSRLSTITRGGRKTLHHAGHINVTAVSTVTTADPVFDLHNALKADRNHLPHRATALLTGAVSVADNTTTIDFPRYADLQIFVSVNFDPGTGLLCALGSEARFRQRVPFGQTSTVQRTWNAEAQTLLASTAEEERSVVMSFLSRLADVFDFVHNTAADGGRSGQTLSTSVLVVRLEIRRSLQVLVGTENVPRGYRGVSIKLVNRRLHSLLRNSGRTAQDQRTV
;
A
#
# COMPACT_ATOMS: atom_id res chain seq x y z
N MET A 1 -13.49 11.35 22.56
CA MET A 1 -12.42 10.65 23.29
C MET A 1 -11.67 9.74 22.33
N ALA A 2 -10.34 9.70 22.44
CA ALA A 2 -9.52 8.81 21.63
C ALA A 2 -9.92 7.35 21.82
N GLN A 3 -9.92 6.56 20.74
CA GLN A 3 -10.23 5.14 20.76
C GLN A 3 -9.33 4.37 19.79
N PHE A 4 -8.77 3.25 20.24
CA PHE A 4 -8.05 2.33 19.37
C PHE A 4 -9.01 1.37 18.67
N ARG A 5 -8.85 1.22 17.36
CA ARG A 5 -9.62 0.30 16.50
C ARG A 5 -8.67 -0.41 15.53
N LYS A 6 -9.09 -1.54 14.96
CA LYS A 6 -8.24 -2.36 14.06
C LYS A 6 -7.59 -1.55 12.92
N ASN A 7 -8.37 -0.64 12.33
CA ASN A 7 -7.94 0.16 11.18
C ASN A 7 -6.79 1.10 11.52
N VAL A 8 -6.65 1.51 12.79
CA VAL A 8 -5.53 2.34 13.27
C VAL A 8 -4.21 1.60 13.10
N LEU A 9 -4.13 0.35 13.58
CA LEU A 9 -2.95 -0.50 13.40
C LEU A 9 -2.67 -0.71 11.91
N SER A 10 -3.67 -1.14 11.15
CA SER A 10 -3.49 -1.48 9.74
C SER A 10 -3.09 -0.29 8.86
N GLN A 11 -3.64 0.91 9.14
CA GLN A 11 -3.18 2.13 8.47
C GLN A 11 -1.75 2.47 8.88
N TYR A 12 -1.43 2.41 10.17
CA TYR A 12 -0.09 2.72 10.65
C TYR A 12 0.98 1.76 10.09
N LEU A 13 0.71 0.46 10.00
CA LEU A 13 1.69 -0.49 9.46
C LEU A 13 1.99 -0.24 7.98
N ARG A 14 1.02 0.28 7.21
CA ARG A 14 1.21 0.66 5.80
C ARG A 14 1.97 1.98 5.64
N THR A 15 1.66 2.98 6.46
CA THR A 15 2.20 4.34 6.31
C THR A 15 3.48 4.56 7.12
N LYS A 16 3.57 3.93 8.30
CA LYS A 16 4.52 4.21 9.38
C LYS A 16 4.56 5.71 9.74
N CYS A 17 3.42 6.40 9.64
CA CYS A 17 3.29 7.85 9.84
C CYS A 17 2.72 8.17 11.21
N ASP A 18 3.44 8.98 11.99
CA ASP A 18 3.07 9.29 13.38
C ASP A 18 1.90 10.27 13.45
N LYS A 19 1.90 11.29 12.58
CA LYS A 19 0.76 12.21 12.42
C LYS A 19 -0.53 11.46 12.07
N GLN A 20 -0.47 10.52 11.13
CA GLN A 20 -1.63 9.72 10.76
C GLN A 20 -2.08 8.80 11.92
N LEU A 21 -1.15 8.17 12.65
CA LEU A 21 -1.48 7.36 13.81
C LEU A 21 -2.26 8.16 14.86
N ARG A 22 -1.77 9.35 15.23
CA ARG A 22 -2.44 10.20 16.23
C ARG A 22 -3.84 10.58 15.80
N LEU A 23 -3.99 11.07 14.56
CA LEU A 23 -5.28 11.58 14.07
C LEU A 23 -6.31 10.45 13.89
N SER A 24 -5.88 9.25 13.48
CA SER A 24 -6.77 8.09 13.30
C SER A 24 -7.36 7.53 14.61
N LEU A 25 -6.88 7.97 15.78
CA LEU A 25 -7.47 7.59 17.07
C LEU A 25 -8.75 8.37 17.40
N TYR A 26 -9.10 9.39 16.63
CA TYR A 26 -10.25 10.24 16.88
C TYR A 26 -11.24 10.14 15.73
N SER A 27 -12.53 10.31 16.05
CA SER A 27 -13.57 10.43 15.03
C SER A 27 -13.56 11.82 14.37
N PRO A 28 -14.08 11.96 13.14
CA PRO A 28 -14.14 13.26 12.48
C PRO A 28 -14.82 14.39 13.29
N PRO A 29 -15.96 14.15 13.97
CA PRO A 29 -16.57 15.18 14.83
C PRO A 29 -15.67 15.62 15.99
N GLU A 30 -14.91 14.71 16.58
CA GLU A 30 -13.98 15.03 17.67
C GLU A 30 -12.79 15.83 17.17
N LEU A 31 -12.24 15.47 16.00
CA LEU A 31 -11.18 16.23 15.34
C LEU A 31 -11.65 17.66 15.06
N GLN A 32 -12.85 17.81 14.52
CA GLN A 32 -13.44 19.13 14.26
C GLN A 32 -13.62 19.95 15.53
N ALA A 33 -14.10 19.35 16.62
CA ALA A 33 -14.27 20.04 17.90
C ALA A 33 -12.94 20.49 18.53
N MET A 34 -11.83 19.82 18.21
CA MET A 34 -10.49 20.18 18.66
C MET A 34 -9.75 21.13 17.71
N ASP A 35 -10.38 21.55 16.60
CA ASP A 35 -9.73 22.26 15.49
C ASP A 35 -8.51 21.51 14.92
N TRP A 36 -8.62 20.18 14.84
CA TRP A 36 -7.60 19.29 14.29
C TRP A 36 -7.91 18.94 12.83
N PRO A 37 -6.93 18.42 12.07
CA PRO A 37 -7.17 17.95 10.71
C PRO A 37 -8.30 16.92 10.68
N VAL A 38 -9.38 17.22 9.95
CA VAL A 38 -10.44 16.25 9.65
C VAL A 38 -10.04 15.41 8.42
N PRO A 39 -10.40 14.12 8.34
CA PRO A 39 -10.09 13.33 7.16
C PRO A 39 -10.82 13.89 5.94
N LEU A 40 -10.10 14.10 4.84
CA LEU A 40 -10.70 14.53 3.57
C LEU A 40 -11.18 13.32 2.81
N GLU A 41 -12.35 13.40 2.17
CA GLU A 41 -12.84 12.33 1.29
C GLU A 41 -12.04 12.33 -0.02
N ALA A 42 -10.85 11.72 0.02
CA ALA A 42 -10.00 11.65 -1.13
C ALA A 42 -10.46 10.54 -2.10
N ARG A 43 -10.67 10.95 -3.36
CA ARG A 43 -10.66 10.15 -4.60
C ARG A 43 -11.84 9.21 -4.87
N PRO A 44 -12.44 9.28 -6.08
CA PRO A 44 -13.32 8.22 -6.61
C PRO A 44 -12.67 6.82 -6.56
N ALA A 45 -11.38 6.70 -6.87
CA ALA A 45 -10.69 5.41 -6.91
C ALA A 45 -10.60 4.69 -5.55
N VAL A 46 -10.43 5.44 -4.45
CA VAL A 46 -10.40 4.83 -3.09
C VAL A 46 -11.78 4.37 -2.68
N GLN A 47 -12.82 5.15 -3.02
CA GLN A 47 -14.21 4.74 -2.82
C GLN A 47 -14.54 3.48 -3.62
N ILE A 48 -14.16 3.43 -4.91
CA ILE A 48 -14.31 2.24 -5.75
C ILE A 48 -13.60 1.04 -5.13
N LEU A 49 -12.35 1.17 -4.67
CA LEU A 49 -11.62 0.06 -4.05
C LEU A 49 -12.29 -0.41 -2.75
N ARG A 50 -12.80 0.51 -1.93
CA ARG A 50 -13.53 0.18 -0.70
C ARG A 50 -14.83 -0.53 -1.01
N ASP A 51 -15.58 -0.06 -2.00
CA ASP A 51 -16.88 -0.62 -2.37
C ASP A 51 -16.70 -2.00 -3.01
N ARG A 52 -15.70 -2.17 -3.89
CA ARG A 52 -15.26 -3.48 -4.40
C ARG A 52 -14.82 -4.42 -3.27
N GLY A 53 -14.14 -3.89 -2.26
CA GLY A 53 -13.76 -4.64 -1.07
C GLY A 53 -14.97 -5.19 -0.32
N LYS A 54 -15.99 -4.35 -0.10
CA LYS A 54 -17.25 -4.76 0.54
C LYS A 54 -18.04 -5.75 -0.31
N GLU A 55 -18.11 -5.53 -1.62
CA GLU A 55 -18.77 -6.46 -2.54
C GLU A 55 -18.09 -7.83 -2.52
N TRP A 56 -16.74 -7.86 -2.55
CA TRP A 56 -15.95 -9.08 -2.46
C TRP A 56 -16.17 -9.82 -1.13
N GLU A 57 -16.13 -9.09 -0.01
CA GLU A 57 -16.41 -9.65 1.32
C GLU A 57 -17.79 -10.30 1.37
N GLN A 58 -18.83 -9.61 0.89
CA GLN A 58 -20.19 -10.14 0.87
C GLN A 58 -20.34 -11.33 -0.09
N ALA A 59 -19.67 -11.31 -1.25
CA ALA A 59 -19.65 -12.45 -2.18
C ALA A 59 -19.02 -13.69 -1.53
N LYS A 60 -17.91 -13.53 -0.80
CA LYS A 60 -17.29 -14.64 -0.05
C LYS A 60 -18.12 -15.13 1.12
N MET A 61 -18.83 -14.25 1.81
CA MET A 61 -19.81 -14.68 2.82
C MET A 61 -20.99 -15.43 2.21
N GLN A 62 -21.39 -15.07 0.99
CA GLN A 62 -22.40 -15.82 0.24
C GLN A 62 -21.89 -17.21 -0.17
N ASP A 63 -20.63 -17.32 -0.62
CA ASP A 63 -19.98 -18.62 -0.89
C ASP A 63 -20.03 -19.52 0.36
N LEU A 64 -19.75 -18.95 1.54
CA LEU A 64 -19.82 -19.67 2.81
C LEU A 64 -21.25 -20.10 3.17
N GLU A 65 -22.25 -19.24 2.97
CA GLU A 65 -23.65 -19.60 3.23
C GLU A 65 -24.10 -20.75 2.35
N THR A 66 -23.79 -20.69 1.05
CA THR A 66 -24.09 -21.77 0.10
C THR A 66 -23.35 -23.06 0.46
N ALA A 67 -22.10 -22.97 0.93
CA ALA A 67 -21.31 -24.13 1.29
C ALA A 67 -21.71 -24.77 2.62
N PHE A 68 -22.02 -23.99 3.66
CA PHE A 68 -22.17 -24.51 5.02
C PHE A 68 -23.62 -24.57 5.50
N GLY A 69 -24.55 -23.80 4.90
CA GLY A 69 -25.97 -23.83 5.26
C GLY A 69 -26.17 -23.70 6.77
N ASN A 70 -26.76 -24.73 7.40
CA ASN A 70 -27.02 -24.76 8.85
C ASN A 70 -25.75 -24.77 9.74
N HIS A 71 -24.57 -25.00 9.15
CA HIS A 71 -23.28 -24.86 9.86
C HIS A 71 -22.75 -23.42 9.81
N LEU A 72 -23.45 -22.48 9.18
CA LEU A 72 -23.12 -21.05 9.23
C LEU A 72 -24.05 -20.31 10.19
N ILE A 73 -23.46 -19.51 11.08
CA ILE A 73 -24.17 -18.59 11.95
C ILE A 73 -23.87 -17.16 11.51
N GLY A 74 -24.91 -16.45 11.10
CA GLY A 74 -24.87 -15.04 10.72
C GLY A 74 -26.28 -14.49 10.59
N VAL A 75 -26.44 -13.18 10.70
CA VAL A 75 -27.74 -12.51 10.52
C VAL A 75 -27.66 -11.62 9.31
N LYS A 76 -28.64 -11.73 8.41
CA LYS A 76 -28.75 -10.86 7.24
C LYS A 76 -29.71 -9.69 7.50
N GLU A 77 -29.34 -8.53 6.99
CA GLU A 77 -30.18 -7.33 6.92
C GLU A 77 -30.03 -6.75 5.51
N ASN A 78 -31.16 -6.58 4.80
CA ASN A 78 -31.18 -6.16 3.40
C ASN A 78 -30.28 -7.02 2.48
N GLY A 79 -30.29 -8.33 2.71
CA GLY A 79 -29.52 -9.31 1.93
C GLY A 79 -28.02 -9.36 2.23
N LYS A 80 -27.51 -8.57 3.19
CA LYS A 80 -26.09 -8.53 3.58
C LYS A 80 -25.91 -9.00 5.02
N PHE A 81 -24.81 -9.69 5.30
CA PHE A 81 -24.49 -10.09 6.66
C PHE A 81 -24.17 -8.86 7.51
N LYS A 82 -24.83 -8.77 8.68
CA LYS A 82 -24.54 -7.77 9.70
C LYS A 82 -23.80 -8.38 10.87
N ARG A 83 -23.25 -7.49 11.70
CA ARG A 83 -22.53 -7.83 12.93
C ARG A 83 -23.41 -8.60 13.90
N ILE A 84 -22.82 -9.62 14.53
CA ILE A 84 -23.44 -10.42 15.60
C ILE A 84 -22.49 -10.51 16.80
N GLU A 85 -23.03 -10.45 18.02
CA GLU A 85 -22.21 -10.53 19.23
C GLU A 85 -21.73 -11.97 19.47
N LEU A 86 -20.41 -12.16 19.52
CA LEU A 86 -19.78 -13.48 19.60
C LEU A 86 -20.09 -14.19 20.93
N ALA A 87 -20.26 -13.45 22.03
CA ALA A 87 -20.63 -13.99 23.35
C ALA A 87 -21.89 -14.84 23.29
N ALA A 88 -22.95 -14.31 22.68
CA ALA A 88 -24.23 -15.01 22.58
C ALA A 88 -24.13 -16.30 21.77
N VAL A 89 -23.29 -16.31 20.73
CA VAL A 89 -23.07 -17.49 19.89
C VAL A 89 -22.25 -18.55 20.61
N LEU A 90 -21.18 -18.17 21.32
CA LEU A 90 -20.34 -19.15 22.01
C LEU A 90 -20.98 -19.69 23.30
N ALA A 91 -21.86 -18.90 23.94
CA ALA A 91 -22.58 -19.31 25.15
C ALA A 91 -23.45 -20.57 24.95
N VAL A 92 -23.97 -20.79 23.73
CA VAL A 92 -24.75 -22.00 23.40
C VAL A 92 -23.89 -23.19 22.98
N ASN A 93 -22.57 -23.07 23.09
CA ASN A 93 -21.58 -24.10 22.77
C ASN A 93 -21.80 -24.77 21.39
N PRO A 94 -21.72 -24.00 20.28
CA PRO A 94 -22.16 -24.44 18.96
C PRO A 94 -21.41 -25.70 18.50
N PRO A 95 -22.06 -26.61 17.74
CA PRO A 95 -21.45 -27.85 17.29
C PRO A 95 -20.23 -27.59 16.38
N SER A 96 -19.38 -28.60 16.24
CA SER A 96 -18.25 -28.57 15.33
C SER A 96 -18.60 -29.30 14.02
N PRO A 97 -18.31 -28.75 12.83
CA PRO A 97 -17.83 -27.38 12.60
C PRO A 97 -18.98 -26.36 12.59
N THR A 98 -18.69 -25.12 12.98
CA THR A 98 -19.58 -23.96 12.82
C THR A 98 -18.79 -22.75 12.31
N VAL A 99 -19.24 -22.13 11.23
CA VAL A 99 -18.67 -20.90 10.66
C VAL A 99 -19.48 -19.71 11.16
N ILE A 100 -18.85 -18.80 11.89
CA ILE A 100 -19.49 -17.58 12.39
C ILE A 100 -19.00 -16.40 11.55
N VAL A 101 -19.90 -15.67 10.91
CA VAL A 101 -19.55 -14.52 10.06
C VAL A 101 -19.89 -13.19 10.73
N GLN A 102 -19.08 -12.16 10.48
CA GLN A 102 -19.25 -10.81 11.06
C GLN A 102 -19.33 -10.84 12.60
N ALA A 103 -18.50 -11.69 13.22
CA ALA A 103 -18.46 -11.85 14.67
C ALA A 103 -17.88 -10.58 15.32
N ARG A 104 -18.58 -10.04 16.32
CA ARG A 104 -18.15 -8.88 17.09
C ARG A 104 -17.85 -9.27 18.53
N PHE A 105 -16.74 -8.80 19.06
CA PHE A 105 -16.42 -8.95 20.49
C PHE A 105 -15.83 -7.66 21.07
N SER A 106 -16.14 -7.43 22.34
CA SER A 106 -15.58 -6.34 23.15
C SER A 106 -15.72 -6.70 24.63
N HIS A 107 -14.89 -6.10 25.48
CA HIS A 107 -15.03 -6.17 26.93
C HIS A 107 -14.40 -4.92 27.55
N PRO A 108 -14.99 -4.29 28.59
CA PRO A 108 -14.43 -3.09 29.23
C PRO A 108 -12.98 -3.29 29.68
N ASP A 109 -12.67 -4.46 30.24
CA ASP A 109 -11.32 -4.78 30.74
C ASP A 109 -10.37 -5.39 29.71
N LEU A 110 -10.78 -5.51 28.44
CA LEU A 110 -9.96 -6.13 27.40
C LEU A 110 -8.64 -5.38 27.20
N ARG A 111 -8.70 -4.04 27.18
CA ARG A 111 -7.50 -3.18 27.07
C ARG A 111 -6.53 -3.47 28.21
N GLN A 112 -7.03 -3.43 29.45
CA GLN A 112 -6.19 -3.60 30.64
C GLN A 112 -5.54 -4.99 30.64
N THR A 113 -6.34 -6.02 30.40
CA THR A 113 -5.93 -7.43 30.47
C THR A 113 -4.90 -7.75 29.39
N PHE A 114 -5.16 -7.37 28.14
CA PHE A 114 -4.24 -7.61 27.03
C PHE A 114 -2.91 -6.88 27.24
N LEU A 115 -2.95 -5.58 27.53
CA LEU A 115 -1.72 -4.79 27.64
C LEU A 115 -0.87 -5.22 28.85
N THR A 116 -1.51 -5.63 29.95
CA THR A 116 -0.80 -6.24 31.09
C THR A 116 -0.16 -7.58 30.69
N SER A 117 -0.90 -8.42 29.94
CA SER A 117 -0.42 -9.75 29.50
C SER A 117 0.80 -9.68 28.58
N ILE A 118 0.94 -8.61 27.81
CA ILE A 118 2.13 -8.38 26.97
C ILE A 118 3.23 -7.56 27.69
N GLY A 119 3.09 -7.34 29.00
CA GLY A 119 4.13 -6.78 29.85
C GLY A 119 4.16 -5.25 29.98
N LEU A 120 3.09 -4.52 29.61
CA LEU A 120 3.04 -3.08 29.87
C LEU A 120 2.76 -2.79 31.35
N THR A 121 3.40 -1.74 31.87
CA THR A 121 3.14 -1.24 33.23
C THR A 121 1.81 -0.49 33.30
N PRO A 122 1.16 -0.41 34.48
CA PRO A 122 -0.10 0.33 34.65
C PRO A 122 -0.04 1.77 34.12
N GLN A 123 1.07 2.48 34.37
CA GLN A 123 1.25 3.86 33.93
C GLN A 123 1.28 3.99 32.39
N ARG A 124 1.84 3.01 31.68
CA ARG A 124 1.83 3.00 30.20
C ARG A 124 0.44 2.64 29.66
N ILE A 125 -0.29 1.76 30.35
CA ILE A 125 -1.63 1.36 29.96
C ILE A 125 -2.61 2.54 30.04
N GLU A 126 -2.50 3.38 31.07
CA GLU A 126 -3.31 4.59 31.25
C GLU A 126 -3.18 5.57 30.07
N GLN A 127 -2.02 5.61 29.41
CA GLN A 127 -1.79 6.46 28.25
C GLN A 127 -2.46 5.92 26.99
N ILE A 128 -2.68 4.61 26.89
CA ILE A 128 -3.24 3.98 25.70
C ILE A 128 -4.77 4.14 25.68
N PRO A 129 -5.36 4.65 24.58
CA PRO A 129 -6.80 4.84 24.46
C PRO A 129 -7.62 3.57 24.70
N ALA A 130 -8.89 3.76 25.07
CA ALA A 130 -9.85 2.66 25.18
C ALA A 130 -9.93 1.87 23.86
N PHE A 131 -10.15 0.56 23.96
CA PHE A 131 -10.35 -0.27 22.78
C PHE A 131 -11.80 -0.16 22.29
N GLY A 132 -11.98 -0.09 20.98
CA GLY A 132 -13.26 -0.35 20.33
C GLY A 132 -13.57 -1.83 20.28
N ALA A 133 -14.71 -2.17 19.67
CA ALA A 133 -15.03 -3.55 19.36
C ALA A 133 -14.14 -4.09 18.23
N PHE A 134 -13.92 -5.40 18.26
CA PHE A 134 -13.15 -6.14 17.27
C PHE A 134 -14.09 -7.05 16.47
N GLU A 135 -13.89 -7.07 15.16
CA GLU A 135 -14.84 -7.62 14.20
C GLU A 135 -14.10 -8.45 13.13
N PRO A 136 -13.56 -9.63 13.48
CA PRO A 136 -13.06 -10.55 12.45
C PRO A 136 -14.21 -10.96 11.52
N ASP A 137 -13.91 -11.05 10.23
CA ASP A 137 -14.94 -11.39 9.25
C ASP A 137 -15.45 -12.81 9.45
N ILE A 138 -14.58 -13.74 9.86
CA ILE A 138 -14.89 -15.15 10.06
C ILE A 138 -14.24 -15.66 11.37
N VAL A 139 -15.03 -16.35 12.19
CA VAL A 139 -14.55 -17.21 13.28
C VAL A 139 -15.08 -18.61 13.04
N LEU A 140 -14.19 -19.57 12.80
CA LEU A 140 -14.53 -20.98 12.64
C LEU A 140 -14.37 -21.71 13.98
N VAL A 141 -15.45 -22.34 14.44
CA VAL A 141 -15.45 -23.29 15.55
C VAL A 141 -15.24 -24.70 14.97
N LYS A 142 -14.23 -25.41 15.45
CA LYS A 142 -13.98 -26.80 15.01
C LYS A 142 -13.42 -27.68 16.13
N THR A 143 -13.45 -28.98 15.89
CA THR A 143 -12.77 -29.97 16.71
C THR A 143 -11.26 -29.77 16.53
N PRO A 144 -10.47 -29.81 17.61
CA PRO A 144 -9.03 -29.69 17.50
C PRO A 144 -8.44 -30.77 16.61
N ALA A 145 -7.42 -30.41 15.84
CA ALA A 145 -6.59 -31.38 15.13
C ALA A 145 -5.43 -31.83 16.04
N ASP A 146 -4.87 -33.01 15.76
CA ASP A 146 -3.70 -33.48 16.48
C ASP A 146 -2.51 -32.52 16.31
N GLY A 147 -1.81 -32.24 17.42
CA GLY A 147 -0.67 -31.33 17.45
C GLY A 147 -1.03 -29.87 17.19
N GLU A 148 -2.30 -29.49 17.29
CA GLU A 148 -2.72 -28.09 17.18
C GLU A 148 -2.20 -27.26 18.37
N VAL A 149 -2.00 -25.97 18.11
CA VAL A 149 -1.34 -25.06 19.04
C VAL A 149 -2.32 -23.97 19.43
N GLU A 150 -2.39 -23.69 20.72
CA GLU A 150 -3.18 -22.61 21.31
C GLU A 150 -2.35 -21.32 21.38
N ILE A 151 -2.97 -20.20 20.99
CA ILE A 151 -2.48 -18.85 21.24
C ILE A 151 -2.91 -18.44 22.66
N LEU A 152 -1.94 -18.07 23.49
CA LEU A 152 -2.15 -17.63 24.87
C LEU A 152 -2.39 -16.11 24.94
N PRO A 153 -3.02 -15.62 26.02
CA PRO A 153 -3.24 -14.18 26.25
C PRO A 153 -1.97 -13.32 26.23
N THR A 154 -0.80 -13.90 26.53
CA THR A 154 0.52 -13.24 26.49
C THR A 154 1.04 -13.06 25.06
N GLY A 155 0.44 -13.75 24.09
CA GLY A 155 0.94 -13.88 22.73
C GLY A 155 2.01 -14.97 22.54
N ASP A 156 2.27 -15.76 23.59
CA ASP A 156 2.97 -17.03 23.43
C ASP A 156 2.03 -18.09 22.83
N THR A 157 2.61 -19.21 22.44
CA THR A 157 1.87 -20.36 21.93
C THR A 157 2.25 -21.63 22.67
N THR A 158 1.28 -22.51 22.92
CA THR A 158 1.52 -23.81 23.55
C THR A 158 0.79 -24.92 22.79
N PRO A 159 1.36 -26.13 22.65
CA PRO A 159 0.61 -27.28 22.18
C PRO A 159 -0.61 -27.53 23.07
N ILE A 160 -1.74 -27.93 22.48
CA ILE A 160 -2.90 -28.35 23.25
C ILE A 160 -2.66 -29.74 23.87
N PRO A 161 -3.18 -30.00 25.08
CA PRO A 161 -3.13 -31.34 25.65
C PRO A 161 -3.85 -32.38 24.77
N PRO A 162 -3.29 -33.59 24.59
CA PRO A 162 -3.99 -34.67 23.92
C PRO A 162 -5.34 -34.96 24.56
N GLY A 163 -6.36 -35.24 23.76
CA GLY A 163 -7.71 -35.57 24.24
C GLY A 163 -8.50 -34.38 24.79
N THR A 164 -8.03 -33.15 24.57
CA THR A 164 -8.79 -31.94 24.95
C THR A 164 -10.20 -31.96 24.36
N GLN A 165 -11.18 -31.61 25.21
CA GLN A 165 -12.59 -31.49 24.81
C GLN A 165 -12.93 -30.05 24.36
N ARG A 166 -11.99 -29.11 24.51
CA ARG A 166 -12.16 -27.72 24.06
C ARG A 166 -12.23 -27.66 22.54
N LYS A 167 -13.05 -26.76 22.01
CA LYS A 167 -13.14 -26.48 20.56
C LYS A 167 -12.12 -25.41 20.16
N ALA A 168 -11.52 -25.59 18.99
CA ALA A 168 -10.62 -24.62 18.40
C ALA A 168 -11.41 -23.49 17.74
N LEU A 169 -11.01 -22.24 18.01
CA LEU A 169 -11.45 -21.04 17.32
C LEU A 169 -10.36 -20.60 16.34
N LEU A 170 -10.67 -20.66 15.06
CA LEU A 170 -9.82 -20.20 13.99
C LEU A 170 -10.32 -18.84 13.51
N VAL A 171 -9.44 -17.83 13.55
CA VAL A 171 -9.76 -16.46 13.14
C VAL A 171 -9.32 -16.24 11.70
N SER A 172 -10.20 -15.67 10.88
CA SER A 172 -9.88 -15.29 9.50
C SER A 172 -10.54 -13.99 9.09
N ASP A 173 -9.94 -13.36 8.08
CA ASP A 173 -10.40 -12.07 7.55
C ASP A 173 -10.33 -12.08 6.02
N ILE A 174 -11.27 -11.40 5.37
CA ILE A 174 -11.46 -11.42 3.91
C ILE A 174 -10.88 -10.12 3.35
N LYS A 175 -9.91 -10.23 2.43
CA LYS A 175 -9.26 -9.05 1.84
C LYS A 175 -9.37 -9.07 0.33
N HIS A 176 -9.91 -8.00 -0.24
CA HIS A 176 -9.88 -7.77 -1.68
C HIS A 176 -8.48 -7.28 -2.11
N ALA A 177 -7.52 -8.20 -2.07
CA ALA A 177 -6.11 -8.00 -2.42
C ALA A 177 -5.60 -9.23 -3.18
N GLY A 178 -4.56 -9.04 -4.00
CA GLY A 178 -3.94 -10.13 -4.77
C GLY A 178 -3.32 -11.19 -3.86
N GLU A 179 -2.65 -10.79 -2.78
CA GLU A 179 -2.03 -11.69 -1.80
C GLU A 179 -2.10 -11.07 -0.39
N ALA A 180 -1.80 -11.88 0.63
CA ALA A 180 -1.61 -11.42 1.99
C ALA A 180 -0.46 -10.41 2.09
N ASN A 181 -0.60 -9.42 2.99
CA ASN A 181 0.50 -8.53 3.34
C ASN A 181 0.66 -8.44 4.85
N SER A 182 1.77 -7.84 5.30
CA SER A 182 2.10 -7.74 6.72
C SER A 182 1.05 -6.97 7.52
N SER A 183 0.40 -5.97 6.93
CA SER A 183 -0.63 -5.20 7.62
C SER A 183 -1.88 -6.03 7.89
N TYR A 184 -2.35 -6.81 6.91
CA TYR A 184 -3.51 -7.68 7.08
C TYR A 184 -3.20 -8.85 8.01
N SER A 185 -1.99 -9.41 7.88
CA SER A 185 -1.54 -10.50 8.75
C SER A 185 -1.43 -10.08 10.22
N SER A 186 -0.92 -8.87 10.49
CA SER A 186 -0.91 -8.30 11.84
C SER A 186 -2.31 -7.97 12.37
N GLU A 187 -3.28 -7.64 11.52
CA GLU A 187 -4.68 -7.44 11.93
C GLU A 187 -5.30 -8.76 12.42
N VAL A 188 -5.09 -9.87 11.71
CA VAL A 188 -5.57 -11.20 12.12
C VAL A 188 -4.85 -11.69 13.38
N ALA A 189 -3.53 -11.47 13.48
CA ALA A 189 -2.77 -11.79 14.70
C ALA A 189 -3.26 -10.98 15.91
N LEU A 190 -3.59 -9.69 15.71
CA LEU A 190 -4.20 -8.85 16.75
C LEU A 190 -5.54 -9.44 17.21
N TYR A 191 -6.41 -9.83 16.27
CA TYR A 191 -7.67 -10.45 16.64
C TYR A 191 -7.50 -11.74 17.44
N ALA A 192 -6.56 -12.59 17.04
CA ALA A 192 -6.33 -13.87 17.71
C ALA A 192 -5.92 -13.70 19.18
N VAL A 193 -4.92 -12.85 19.46
CA VAL A 193 -4.45 -12.62 20.83
C VAL A 193 -5.48 -11.88 21.68
N LEU A 194 -6.23 -10.94 21.09
CA LEU A 194 -7.32 -10.26 21.79
C LEU A 194 -8.48 -11.21 22.08
N LEU A 195 -8.79 -12.12 21.16
CA LEU A 195 -9.82 -13.14 21.37
C LEU A 195 -9.40 -14.10 22.49
N ALA A 196 -8.12 -14.49 22.58
CA ALA A 196 -7.61 -15.31 23.68
C ALA A 196 -7.77 -14.61 25.05
N ASN A 197 -7.47 -13.31 25.13
CA ASN A 197 -7.73 -12.50 26.33
C ASN A 197 -9.23 -12.40 26.63
N TRP A 198 -10.05 -12.19 25.59
CA TRP A 198 -11.49 -12.04 25.72
C TRP A 198 -12.18 -13.33 26.18
N LEU A 199 -11.74 -14.50 25.72
CA LEU A 199 -12.27 -15.80 26.19
C LEU A 199 -12.10 -15.95 27.71
N ARG A 200 -10.92 -15.62 28.24
CA ARG A 200 -10.66 -15.67 29.69
C ARG A 200 -11.52 -14.67 30.46
N LEU A 201 -11.71 -13.45 29.93
CA LEU A 201 -12.56 -12.45 30.56
C LEU A 201 -14.04 -12.85 30.62
N ASN A 202 -14.47 -13.76 29.74
CA ASN A 202 -15.85 -14.25 29.69
C ASN A 202 -15.97 -15.69 30.20
N GLU A 203 -14.93 -16.24 30.84
CA GLU A 203 -14.90 -17.60 31.42
C GLU A 203 -15.19 -18.71 30.39
N LEU A 204 -14.83 -18.48 29.11
CA LEU A 204 -15.08 -19.39 28.00
C LEU A 204 -13.88 -20.30 27.69
N GLU A 205 -12.75 -20.12 28.37
CA GLU A 205 -11.52 -20.89 28.14
C GLU A 205 -11.67 -22.37 28.46
N SER A 206 -12.62 -22.76 29.31
CA SER A 206 -12.92 -24.18 29.58
C SER A 206 -13.52 -24.91 28.38
N ASN A 207 -14.15 -24.17 27.46
CA ASN A 207 -14.84 -24.72 26.30
C ASN A 207 -14.13 -24.43 24.98
N PHE A 208 -13.36 -23.34 24.91
CA PHE A 208 -12.76 -22.85 23.68
C PHE A 208 -11.30 -22.45 23.86
N PHE A 209 -10.54 -22.53 22.77
CA PHE A 209 -9.20 -21.96 22.66
C PHE A 209 -9.01 -21.31 21.29
N VAL A 210 -8.10 -20.34 21.18
CA VAL A 210 -7.77 -19.75 19.88
C VAL A 210 -6.61 -20.54 19.27
N ALA A 211 -6.83 -21.10 18.08
CA ALA A 211 -5.80 -21.87 17.37
C ALA A 211 -4.82 -20.94 16.64
N ASP A 212 -3.56 -21.38 16.52
CA ASP A 212 -2.50 -20.67 15.76
C ASP A 212 -2.67 -20.70 14.24
N ARG A 213 -3.67 -21.43 13.75
CA ARG A 213 -3.99 -21.59 12.33
C ARG A 213 -4.76 -20.40 11.77
N LEU A 214 -4.17 -19.22 11.80
CA LEU A 214 -4.80 -18.00 11.32
C LEU A 214 -4.87 -17.94 9.78
N GLY A 215 -5.90 -17.29 9.24
CA GLY A 215 -6.16 -17.27 7.80
C GLY A 215 -6.50 -15.90 7.21
N LEU A 216 -6.06 -15.66 5.98
CA LEU A 216 -6.53 -14.56 5.13
C LEU A 216 -7.18 -15.12 3.87
N TRP A 217 -8.41 -14.71 3.59
CA TRP A 217 -9.06 -15.06 2.32
C TRP A 217 -8.90 -13.94 1.31
N THR A 218 -7.95 -14.09 0.41
CA THR A 218 -7.61 -13.10 -0.62
C THR A 218 -8.04 -13.55 -2.02
N ARG A 219 -7.58 -12.82 -3.04
CA ARG A 219 -7.75 -13.17 -4.45
C ARG A 219 -6.59 -13.99 -5.02
N ALA A 220 -5.63 -14.42 -4.18
CA ALA A 220 -4.44 -15.16 -4.63
C ALA A 220 -4.81 -16.41 -5.41
N LYS A 221 -5.92 -17.05 -5.01
CA LYS A 221 -6.56 -18.09 -5.80
C LYS A 221 -7.67 -17.46 -6.64
N GLU A 222 -7.46 -17.42 -7.96
CA GLU A 222 -8.47 -16.95 -8.91
C GLU A 222 -9.80 -17.69 -8.75
N THR A 223 -9.74 -18.98 -8.44
CA THR A 223 -10.90 -19.82 -8.18
C THR A 223 -10.84 -20.44 -6.78
N SER A 224 -11.94 -20.29 -6.04
CA SER A 224 -12.13 -20.82 -4.69
C SER A 224 -12.31 -22.33 -4.76
N ALA A 225 -11.44 -23.11 -4.10
CA ALA A 225 -11.56 -24.57 -4.04
C ALA A 225 -12.89 -24.97 -3.39
N LEU A 226 -13.36 -24.19 -2.40
CA LEU A 226 -14.69 -24.38 -1.80
C LEU A 226 -15.81 -24.23 -2.83
N ALA A 227 -15.78 -23.14 -3.61
CA ALA A 227 -16.82 -22.86 -4.59
C ALA A 227 -16.84 -23.93 -5.71
N GLU A 228 -15.66 -24.34 -6.17
CA GLU A 228 -15.53 -25.43 -7.15
C GLU A 228 -16.05 -26.76 -6.61
N LEU A 229 -15.74 -27.09 -5.35
CA LEU A 229 -16.20 -28.33 -4.72
C LEU A 229 -17.72 -28.35 -4.62
N VAL A 230 -18.34 -27.26 -4.15
CA VAL A 230 -19.79 -27.17 -3.99
C VAL A 230 -20.51 -27.23 -5.34
N THR A 231 -19.91 -26.67 -6.40
CA THR A 231 -20.46 -26.70 -7.75
C THR A 231 -20.33 -28.10 -8.38
N ARG A 232 -19.16 -28.73 -8.27
CA ARG A 232 -18.91 -30.07 -8.87
C ARG A 232 -19.58 -31.19 -8.10
N ASN A 233 -19.69 -31.06 -6.77
CA ASN A 233 -20.31 -32.03 -5.89
C ASN A 233 -21.15 -31.34 -4.81
N PRO A 234 -22.41 -30.95 -5.12
CA PRO A 234 -23.32 -30.35 -4.14
C PRO A 234 -23.60 -31.24 -2.92
N GLY A 235 -23.33 -32.55 -3.00
CA GLY A 235 -23.44 -33.52 -1.91
C GLY A 235 -22.16 -33.75 -1.11
N ALA A 236 -21.09 -32.99 -1.37
CA ALA A 236 -19.82 -33.12 -0.64
C ALA A 236 -20.04 -33.01 0.88
N SER A 237 -19.33 -33.83 1.65
CA SER A 237 -19.48 -33.86 3.10
C SER A 237 -19.07 -32.52 3.73
N ILE A 238 -19.59 -32.20 4.90
CA ILE A 238 -19.20 -30.98 5.63
C ILE A 238 -17.70 -30.98 5.95
N SER A 239 -17.11 -32.15 6.18
CA SER A 239 -15.66 -32.28 6.37
C SER A 239 -14.88 -31.89 5.12
N ASP A 240 -15.30 -32.34 3.93
CA ASP A 240 -14.63 -31.99 2.67
C ASP A 240 -14.75 -30.49 2.36
N ARG A 241 -15.93 -29.91 2.60
CA ARG A 241 -16.14 -28.45 2.47
C ARG A 241 -15.26 -27.67 3.44
N LEU A 242 -15.13 -28.15 4.67
CA LEU A 242 -14.26 -27.51 5.66
C LEU A 242 -12.79 -27.53 5.21
N GLN A 243 -12.30 -28.67 4.72
CA GLN A 243 -10.93 -28.77 4.21
C GLN A 243 -10.70 -27.88 2.99
N ALA A 244 -11.67 -27.80 2.07
CA ALA A 244 -11.60 -26.91 0.92
C ALA A 244 -11.54 -25.43 1.34
N PHE A 245 -12.39 -25.03 2.31
CA PHE A 245 -12.37 -23.68 2.87
C PHE A 245 -11.03 -23.36 3.54
N ILE A 246 -10.54 -24.21 4.45
CA ILE A 246 -9.25 -24.02 5.11
C ILE A 246 -8.12 -23.94 4.07
N GLY A 247 -8.19 -24.78 3.04
CA GLY A 247 -7.24 -24.77 1.94
C GLY A 247 -7.21 -23.46 1.18
N ASP A 248 -8.33 -22.73 1.08
CA ASP A 248 -8.45 -21.42 0.41
C ASP A 248 -7.85 -20.26 1.20
N LEU A 249 -7.58 -20.45 2.48
CA LEU A 249 -6.99 -19.42 3.32
C LEU A 249 -5.47 -19.38 3.14
N GLU A 250 -4.92 -18.19 2.92
CA GLU A 250 -3.49 -17.95 3.09
C GLU A 250 -3.14 -18.02 4.58
N LYS A 251 -2.17 -18.87 4.93
CA LYS A 251 -1.72 -19.05 6.31
C LYS A 251 -1.05 -17.77 6.84
N VAL A 252 -1.48 -17.33 8.01
CA VAL A 252 -0.82 -16.25 8.76
C VAL A 252 0.03 -16.85 9.88
N ASP A 253 1.33 -16.59 9.85
CA ASP A 253 2.25 -16.99 10.92
C ASP A 253 2.10 -16.06 12.13
N PHE A 254 1.36 -16.53 13.14
CA PHE A 254 1.05 -15.74 14.33
C PHE A 254 2.30 -15.18 15.02
N GLN A 255 3.34 -15.99 15.23
CA GLN A 255 4.52 -15.58 15.98
C GLN A 255 5.27 -14.45 15.30
N ILE A 256 5.39 -14.50 13.96
CA ILE A 256 6.04 -13.44 13.17
C ILE A 256 5.26 -12.12 13.29
N PHE A 257 3.94 -12.16 13.12
CA PHE A 257 3.14 -10.94 13.06
C PHE A 257 2.75 -10.38 14.44
N PHE A 258 2.69 -11.22 15.47
CA PHE A 258 2.44 -10.79 16.84
C PHE A 258 3.58 -9.90 17.37
N GLN A 259 4.84 -10.14 17.01
CA GLN A 259 5.94 -9.23 17.37
C GLN A 259 5.71 -7.80 16.88
N THR A 260 5.12 -7.65 15.70
CA THR A 260 4.74 -6.33 15.17
C THR A 260 3.60 -5.69 15.97
N VAL A 261 2.61 -6.49 16.39
CA VAL A 261 1.50 -6.03 17.25
C VAL A 261 2.01 -5.61 18.62
N SER A 262 2.85 -6.43 19.25
CA SER A 262 3.46 -6.16 20.55
C SER A 262 4.34 -4.90 20.50
N HIS A 263 5.20 -4.76 19.48
CA HIS A 263 5.99 -3.55 19.28
C HIS A 263 5.12 -2.30 19.12
N PHE A 264 4.01 -2.41 18.38
CA PHE A 264 3.10 -1.28 18.19
C PHE A 264 2.56 -0.74 19.52
N PHE A 265 2.07 -1.61 20.40
CA PHE A 265 1.53 -1.18 21.69
C PHE A 265 2.60 -0.80 22.71
N SER A 266 3.76 -1.46 22.69
CA SER A 266 4.83 -1.22 23.67
C SER A 266 5.71 -0.01 23.35
N GLN A 267 5.83 0.36 22.06
CA GLN A 267 6.76 1.40 21.59
C GLN A 267 6.06 2.45 20.71
N ASP A 268 5.47 2.05 19.58
CA ASP A 268 5.04 3.02 18.55
C ASP A 268 3.90 3.91 19.03
N LEU A 269 2.85 3.30 19.59
CA LEU A 269 1.69 4.04 20.07
C LEU A 269 2.03 4.95 21.25
N PRO A 270 2.68 4.49 22.35
CA PRO A 270 3.10 5.37 23.44
C PRO A 270 3.99 6.52 22.98
N ARG A 271 4.95 6.27 22.09
CA ARG A 271 5.83 7.30 21.52
C ARG A 271 5.05 8.40 20.81
N VAL A 272 4.01 8.05 20.05
CA VAL A 272 3.16 9.02 19.37
C VAL A 272 2.24 9.75 20.34
N LEU A 273 1.71 9.07 21.34
CA LEU A 273 0.82 9.66 22.35
C LEU A 273 1.53 10.60 23.32
N ALA A 274 2.84 10.41 23.53
CA ALA A 274 3.68 11.30 24.34
C ALA A 274 3.80 12.72 23.75
N ILE A 275 3.51 12.88 22.45
CA ILE A 275 3.49 14.19 21.78
C ILE A 275 2.04 14.71 21.79
N THR A 276 1.80 15.76 22.57
CA THR A 276 0.46 16.34 22.76
C THR A 276 -0.01 17.13 21.54
N ASP A 277 0.87 17.97 21.00
CA ASP A 277 0.62 18.75 19.78
C ASP A 277 0.79 17.87 18.53
N TRP A 278 -0.30 17.64 17.82
CA TRP A 278 -0.29 16.84 16.60
C TRP A 278 0.59 17.47 15.51
N ALA A 279 0.78 18.79 15.50
CA ALA A 279 1.57 19.48 14.48
C ALA A 279 3.08 19.20 14.63
N ALA A 280 3.53 18.86 15.85
CA ALA A 280 4.90 18.48 16.15
C ALA A 280 5.23 17.01 15.78
N LEU A 281 4.23 16.21 15.40
CA LEU A 281 4.44 14.82 15.03
C LEU A 281 5.21 14.69 13.71
N ASP A 282 6.13 13.73 13.66
CA ASP A 282 6.95 13.51 12.48
C ASP A 282 6.12 12.99 11.28
N TRP A 283 6.28 13.64 10.13
CA TRP A 283 5.61 13.26 8.89
C TRP A 283 6.56 13.41 7.68
N HIS A 284 6.25 12.68 6.61
CA HIS A 284 7.00 12.71 5.36
C HIS A 284 6.07 12.31 4.23
N VAL A 285 5.92 13.17 3.22
CA VAL A 285 5.11 12.86 2.04
C VAL A 285 5.89 11.93 1.11
N ASP A 286 5.39 10.72 0.90
CA ASP A 286 5.90 9.77 -0.09
C ASP A 286 4.78 8.87 -0.64
N SER A 287 5.14 7.84 -1.42
CA SER A 287 4.18 6.93 -2.06
C SER A 287 3.27 6.19 -1.07
N ARG A 288 3.68 6.02 0.20
CA ARG A 288 2.86 5.39 1.25
C ARG A 288 1.71 6.29 1.69
N CYS A 289 1.78 7.60 1.43
CA CYS A 289 0.71 8.53 1.74
C CYS A 289 -0.46 8.44 0.76
N SER A 290 -0.35 7.65 -0.31
CA SER A 290 -1.36 7.55 -1.37
C SER A 290 -2.76 7.16 -0.87
N THR A 291 -2.87 6.50 0.28
CA THR A 291 -4.17 6.14 0.90
C THR A 291 -4.40 6.86 2.23
N CYS A 292 -3.71 7.98 2.49
CA CYS A 292 -3.85 8.75 3.72
C CYS A 292 -4.87 9.88 3.53
N ASP A 293 -5.88 9.91 4.39
CA ASP A 293 -6.96 10.91 4.35
C ASP A 293 -6.47 12.32 4.75
N PHE A 294 -5.29 12.43 5.35
CA PHE A 294 -4.67 13.69 5.79
C PHE A 294 -3.62 14.25 4.82
N LEU A 295 -3.54 13.72 3.59
CA LEU A 295 -2.51 14.12 2.63
C LEU A 295 -2.77 15.51 2.04
N GLY A 296 -4.02 15.86 1.70
CA GLY A 296 -4.41 17.17 1.18
C GLY A 296 -3.91 17.51 -0.23
N HIS A 297 -3.81 16.53 -1.12
CA HIS A 297 -3.46 16.80 -2.51
C HIS A 297 -4.67 17.35 -3.29
N ARG A 298 -4.69 18.67 -3.49
CA ARG A 298 -5.83 19.43 -4.03
C ARG A 298 -6.51 18.82 -5.26
N ASN A 299 -5.74 18.35 -6.24
CA ASN A 299 -6.28 17.82 -7.51
C ASN A 299 -7.07 16.51 -7.34
N TRP A 300 -7.00 15.88 -6.17
CA TRP A 300 -7.69 14.62 -5.88
C TRP A 300 -9.00 14.81 -5.12
N LEU A 301 -9.29 16.04 -4.70
CA LEU A 301 -10.41 16.37 -3.83
C LEU A 301 -11.64 16.83 -4.61
N ARG A 302 -12.82 16.52 -4.06
CA ARG A 302 -14.11 17.08 -4.47
C ARG A 302 -14.20 18.56 -4.09
N ALA A 303 -15.18 19.27 -4.64
CA ALA A 303 -15.35 20.70 -4.39
C ALA A 303 -15.53 21.04 -2.90
N SER A 304 -16.27 20.22 -2.14
CA SER A 304 -16.46 20.38 -0.69
C SER A 304 -15.15 20.29 0.09
N ASP A 305 -14.35 19.24 -0.16
CA ASP A 305 -13.07 19.01 0.53
C ASP A 305 -12.00 20.04 0.15
N ARG A 306 -12.07 20.60 -1.05
CA ARG A 306 -11.20 21.71 -1.47
C ARG A 306 -11.39 22.93 -0.59
N GLY A 307 -12.64 23.27 -0.23
CA GLY A 307 -12.93 24.37 0.69
C GLY A 307 -12.31 24.13 2.06
N THR A 308 -12.46 22.92 2.61
CA THR A 308 -11.85 22.53 3.89
C THR A 308 -10.32 22.60 3.86
N LEU A 309 -9.70 22.10 2.79
CA LEU A 309 -8.25 22.16 2.57
C LEU A 309 -7.77 23.62 2.49
N ASP A 310 -8.42 24.44 1.68
CA ASP A 310 -8.01 25.82 1.42
C ASP A 310 -8.12 26.69 2.69
N ALA A 311 -9.13 26.43 3.53
CA ALA A 311 -9.29 27.10 4.82
C ALA A 311 -8.27 26.65 5.88
N ASN A 312 -7.71 25.44 5.76
CA ASN A 312 -6.86 24.82 6.78
C ASN A 312 -5.59 24.19 6.17
N ARG A 313 -4.83 24.96 5.39
CA ARG A 313 -3.68 24.44 4.62
C ARG A 313 -2.64 23.72 5.46
N SER A 314 -2.32 24.23 6.65
CA SER A 314 -1.32 23.62 7.55
C SER A 314 -1.76 22.26 8.11
N HIS A 315 -3.05 21.94 8.06
CA HIS A 315 -3.59 20.67 8.58
C HIS A 315 -3.14 19.48 7.72
N TYR A 316 -2.87 19.69 6.44
CA TYR A 316 -2.63 18.61 5.48
C TYR A 316 -1.21 18.60 4.92
N CYS A 317 -0.64 17.41 4.76
CA CYS A 317 0.80 17.27 4.56
C CYS A 317 1.34 17.88 3.25
N VAL A 318 0.59 17.85 2.14
CA VAL A 318 1.05 18.45 0.87
C VAL A 318 1.13 19.95 0.99
N THR A 319 0.06 20.61 1.42
CA THR A 319 -0.01 22.07 1.57
C THR A 319 0.92 22.55 2.68
N ALA A 320 1.00 21.85 3.81
CA ALA A 320 1.98 22.14 4.85
C ALA A 320 3.42 22.01 4.34
N ALA A 321 3.71 21.03 3.47
CA ALA A 321 5.02 20.90 2.85
C ALA A 321 5.34 22.07 1.91
N GLU A 322 4.35 22.49 1.10
CA GLU A 322 4.46 23.66 0.23
C GLU A 322 4.79 24.92 1.03
N ASP A 323 4.00 25.18 2.07
CA ASP A 323 4.04 26.41 2.86
C ASP A 323 5.33 26.51 3.70
N SER A 324 5.83 25.40 4.23
CA SER A 324 7.06 25.36 5.04
C SER A 324 8.34 25.11 4.24
N GLY A 325 8.23 24.83 2.94
CA GLY A 325 9.37 24.33 2.16
C GLY A 325 9.91 23.01 2.70
N HIS A 326 9.04 22.13 3.22
CA HIS A 326 9.46 20.86 3.82
C HIS A 326 10.25 20.01 2.83
N LEU A 327 11.31 19.37 3.31
CA LEU A 327 12.22 18.59 2.49
C LEU A 327 11.56 17.43 1.73
N SER A 328 10.44 16.89 2.20
CA SER A 328 9.71 15.84 1.46
C SER A 328 9.15 16.30 0.11
N ARG A 329 9.24 17.59 -0.23
CA ARG A 329 8.94 18.09 -1.59
C ARG A 329 10.02 17.73 -2.60
N LEU A 330 11.24 17.49 -2.15
CA LEU A 330 12.30 17.00 -3.02
C LEU A 330 11.93 15.58 -3.42
N SER A 331 11.94 15.29 -4.72
CA SER A 331 11.83 13.91 -5.19
C SER A 331 12.99 13.08 -4.61
N THR A 332 12.83 11.76 -4.57
CA THR A 332 13.82 10.74 -4.11
C THR A 332 14.28 10.79 -2.66
N ILE A 333 14.01 11.88 -1.92
CA ILE A 333 14.40 11.97 -0.52
C ILE A 333 13.60 10.99 0.36
N THR A 334 14.32 10.15 1.10
CA THR A 334 13.72 9.23 2.06
C THR A 334 13.45 9.94 3.39
N ARG A 335 12.53 9.41 4.21
CA ARG A 335 12.32 9.92 5.58
C ARG A 335 13.60 9.92 6.41
N GLY A 336 14.46 8.92 6.22
CA GLY A 336 15.78 8.82 6.87
C GLY A 336 16.73 9.93 6.41
N GLY A 337 16.90 10.10 5.10
CA GLY A 337 17.74 11.17 4.53
C GLY A 337 17.28 12.56 4.96
N ARG A 338 15.97 12.80 5.01
CA ARG A 338 15.41 14.03 5.58
C ARG A 338 15.84 14.25 7.04
N LYS A 339 15.70 13.24 7.91
CA LYS A 339 16.10 13.36 9.32
C LYS A 339 17.60 13.68 9.45
N THR A 340 18.43 13.02 8.66
CA THR A 340 19.87 13.29 8.60
C THR A 340 20.16 14.74 8.21
N LEU A 341 19.53 15.26 7.16
CA LEU A 341 19.66 16.66 6.74
C LEU A 341 19.18 17.64 7.82
N HIS A 342 18.04 17.35 8.44
CA HIS A 342 17.47 18.18 9.50
C HIS A 342 18.39 18.23 10.73
N HIS A 343 18.96 17.10 11.16
CA HIS A 343 19.93 17.07 12.26
C HIS A 343 21.24 17.81 11.94
N ALA A 344 21.61 17.89 10.66
CA ALA A 344 22.74 18.70 10.20
C ALA A 344 22.39 20.19 9.99
N GLY A 345 21.16 20.62 10.29
CA GLY A 345 20.73 22.02 10.18
C GLY A 345 20.10 22.40 8.83
N HIS A 346 20.04 21.49 7.85
CA HIS A 346 19.37 21.72 6.57
C HIS A 346 17.89 21.36 6.69
N ILE A 347 17.09 22.26 7.28
CA ILE A 347 15.72 21.96 7.72
C ILE A 347 14.65 22.09 6.62
N ASN A 348 14.94 22.76 5.51
CA ASN A 348 13.99 23.03 4.42
C ASN A 348 14.66 23.05 3.04
N VAL A 349 13.84 23.12 1.98
CA VAL A 349 14.28 23.11 0.58
C VAL A 349 15.27 24.25 0.29
N THR A 350 15.04 25.44 0.84
CA THR A 350 15.95 26.59 0.71
C THR A 350 17.33 26.27 1.26
N ALA A 351 17.41 25.69 2.45
CA ALA A 351 18.68 25.31 3.07
C ALA A 351 19.43 24.22 2.28
N VAL A 352 18.72 23.31 1.62
CA VAL A 352 19.34 22.26 0.78
C VAL A 352 19.81 22.81 -0.58
N SER A 353 19.14 23.85 -1.11
CA SER A 353 19.52 24.46 -2.39
C SER A 353 20.92 25.09 -2.39
N THR A 354 21.44 25.44 -1.21
CA THR A 354 22.77 26.05 -1.03
C THR A 354 23.86 25.02 -0.64
N VAL A 355 23.49 23.75 -0.46
CA VAL A 355 24.43 22.69 -0.08
C VAL A 355 25.28 22.29 -1.28
N THR A 356 26.59 22.21 -1.08
CA THR A 356 27.51 21.76 -2.13
C THR A 356 27.66 20.25 -2.11
N THR A 357 28.01 19.63 -3.24
CA THR A 357 28.22 18.17 -3.33
C THR A 357 29.30 17.66 -2.37
N ALA A 358 30.21 18.53 -1.94
CA ALA A 358 31.28 18.26 -0.98
C ALA A 358 30.84 18.28 0.49
N ASP A 359 29.58 18.65 0.78
CA ASP A 359 29.08 18.70 2.15
C ASP A 359 29.15 17.31 2.82
N PRO A 360 29.72 17.19 4.03
CA PRO A 360 29.85 15.91 4.73
C PRO A 360 28.50 15.27 5.09
N VAL A 361 27.39 16.03 5.12
CA VAL A 361 26.05 15.49 5.42
C VAL A 361 25.66 14.35 4.47
N PHE A 362 26.13 14.40 3.22
CA PHE A 362 25.84 13.36 2.23
C PHE A 362 26.45 12.01 2.60
N ASP A 363 27.59 12.00 3.31
CA ASP A 363 28.26 10.78 3.72
C ASP A 363 27.65 10.14 4.99
N LEU A 364 26.71 10.83 5.66
CA LEU A 364 26.01 10.32 6.84
C LEU A 364 24.83 9.36 6.53
N HIS A 365 24.41 9.26 5.26
CA HIS A 365 23.31 8.39 4.86
C HIS A 365 23.45 7.90 3.41
N ASN A 366 23.40 6.59 3.17
CA ASN A 366 23.63 5.98 1.85
C ASN A 366 22.79 6.58 0.71
N ALA A 367 21.50 6.85 0.95
CA ALA A 367 20.65 7.47 -0.07
C ALA A 367 21.04 8.93 -0.36
N LEU A 368 21.53 9.67 0.64
CA LEU A 368 22.00 11.05 0.43
C LEU A 368 23.31 11.03 -0.37
N LYS A 369 24.23 10.13 -0.01
CA LYS A 369 25.49 9.92 -0.74
C LYS A 369 25.26 9.66 -2.22
N ALA A 370 24.29 8.80 -2.54
CA ALA A 370 23.93 8.46 -3.91
C ALA A 370 23.30 9.65 -4.68
N ASP A 371 22.60 10.54 -3.97
CA ASP A 371 21.83 11.64 -4.57
C ASP A 371 22.55 13.00 -4.45
N ARG A 372 23.82 13.02 -4.00
CA ARG A 372 24.55 14.24 -3.66
C ARG A 372 24.67 15.24 -4.82
N ASN A 373 24.77 14.74 -6.04
CA ASN A 373 24.89 15.54 -7.25
C ASN A 373 23.55 16.08 -7.78
N HIS A 374 22.42 15.56 -7.29
CA HIS A 374 21.10 15.94 -7.78
C HIS A 374 20.30 16.72 -6.75
N LEU A 375 20.45 16.40 -5.47
CA LEU A 375 19.57 16.92 -4.42
C LEU A 375 19.59 18.46 -4.31
N PRO A 376 20.75 19.15 -4.31
CA PRO A 376 20.78 20.62 -4.33
C PRO A 376 20.18 21.22 -5.61
N HIS A 377 20.43 20.58 -6.77
CA HIS A 377 19.88 21.03 -8.05
C HIS A 377 18.36 20.92 -8.10
N ARG A 378 17.79 19.82 -7.59
CA ARG A 378 16.34 19.64 -7.45
C ARG A 378 15.74 20.66 -6.50
N ALA A 379 16.42 21.00 -5.40
CA ALA A 379 15.98 22.03 -4.50
C ALA A 379 15.95 23.41 -5.18
N THR A 380 17.01 23.77 -5.91
CA THR A 380 17.06 25.00 -6.71
C THR A 380 15.97 25.03 -7.77
N ALA A 381 15.76 23.93 -8.50
CA ALA A 381 14.73 23.83 -9.53
C ALA A 381 13.31 23.98 -8.94
N LEU A 382 13.06 23.39 -7.76
CA LEU A 382 11.79 23.50 -7.06
C LEU A 382 11.49 24.94 -6.59
N LEU A 383 12.51 25.70 -6.20
CA LEU A 383 12.38 27.09 -5.74
C LEU A 383 12.22 28.08 -6.89
N THR A 384 13.01 27.90 -7.95
CA THR A 384 13.12 28.87 -9.05
C THR A 384 12.19 28.56 -10.21
N GLY A 385 11.70 27.31 -10.30
CA GLY A 385 11.08 26.78 -11.51
C GLY A 385 12.07 26.68 -12.68
N ALA A 386 13.36 26.93 -12.44
CA ALA A 386 14.39 26.89 -13.46
C ALA A 386 14.89 25.47 -13.67
N VAL A 387 15.07 25.17 -14.94
CA VAL A 387 15.55 23.89 -15.43
C VAL A 387 17.06 23.90 -15.32
N SER A 388 17.66 23.08 -14.45
CA SER A 388 19.11 22.92 -14.39
C SER A 388 19.49 21.48 -14.67
N VAL A 389 20.61 21.30 -15.37
CA VAL A 389 21.26 20.01 -15.59
C VAL A 389 22.43 19.96 -14.62
N ALA A 390 22.50 18.93 -13.78
CA ALA A 390 23.69 18.72 -12.96
C ALA A 390 24.87 18.37 -13.86
N ASP A 391 26.06 18.88 -13.56
CA ASP A 391 27.26 18.63 -14.37
C ASP A 391 27.49 17.12 -14.54
N ASN A 392 27.83 16.70 -15.77
CA ASN A 392 28.00 15.29 -16.17
C ASN A 392 26.75 14.41 -16.11
N THR A 393 25.55 15.01 -16.18
CA THR A 393 24.28 14.27 -16.27
C THR A 393 23.52 14.63 -17.54
N THR A 394 22.78 13.67 -18.11
CA THR A 394 21.92 13.88 -19.29
C THR A 394 20.45 14.12 -18.91
N THR A 395 20.15 14.13 -17.62
CA THR A 395 18.78 14.16 -17.08
C THR A 395 18.48 15.55 -16.54
N ILE A 396 17.41 16.17 -17.03
CA ILE A 396 16.89 17.45 -16.56
C ILE A 396 15.86 17.19 -15.46
N ASP A 397 15.99 17.85 -14.31
CA ASP A 397 15.12 17.54 -13.16
C ASP A 397 13.72 18.18 -13.24
N PHE A 398 13.51 19.36 -13.86
CA PHE A 398 12.17 19.99 -13.99
C PHE A 398 12.08 21.05 -15.09
N PRO A 399 11.46 20.80 -16.27
CA PRO A 399 11.33 21.81 -17.31
C PRO A 399 10.21 22.83 -17.03
N ARG A 400 10.42 24.13 -17.29
CA ARG A 400 9.39 25.20 -17.19
C ARG A 400 8.18 24.89 -18.05
N TYR A 401 8.41 24.25 -19.20
CA TYR A 401 7.37 23.73 -20.05
C TYR A 401 7.85 22.50 -20.82
N ALA A 402 6.93 21.62 -21.20
CA ALA A 402 7.23 20.45 -22.03
C ALA A 402 6.34 20.47 -23.28
N ASP A 403 6.92 20.16 -24.44
CA ASP A 403 6.18 20.03 -25.70
C ASP A 403 5.52 18.66 -25.80
N LEU A 404 6.12 17.65 -25.15
CA LEU A 404 5.57 16.33 -24.94
C LEU A 404 5.55 16.01 -23.44
N GLN A 405 4.38 15.67 -22.92
CA GLN A 405 4.18 15.14 -21.58
C GLN A 405 3.74 13.69 -21.70
N ILE A 406 4.45 12.76 -21.06
CA ILE A 406 4.03 11.36 -20.96
C ILE A 406 3.90 11.03 -19.48
N PHE A 407 2.68 10.65 -19.09
CA PHE A 407 2.36 10.15 -17.76
C PHE A 407 2.38 8.64 -17.83
N VAL A 408 3.21 8.00 -17.00
CA VAL A 408 3.32 6.55 -16.95
C VAL A 408 2.93 6.07 -15.56
N SER A 409 1.90 5.24 -15.49
CA SER A 409 1.53 4.53 -14.27
C SER A 409 2.08 3.10 -14.34
N VAL A 410 2.78 2.71 -13.28
CA VAL A 410 3.30 1.35 -13.13
C VAL A 410 2.80 0.83 -11.81
N ASN A 411 2.00 -0.22 -11.85
CA ASN A 411 1.58 -0.95 -10.68
C ASN A 411 2.28 -2.30 -10.68
N PHE A 412 2.82 -2.71 -9.55
CA PHE A 412 3.46 -4.00 -9.40
C PHE A 412 2.99 -4.65 -8.11
N ASP A 413 3.02 -5.97 -8.13
CA ASP A 413 2.78 -6.77 -6.96
C ASP A 413 4.11 -6.96 -6.21
N PRO A 414 4.22 -6.46 -4.98
CA PRO A 414 5.44 -6.63 -4.19
C PRO A 414 5.70 -8.08 -3.75
N GLY A 415 4.70 -8.96 -3.79
CA GLY A 415 4.83 -10.39 -3.44
C GLY A 415 5.52 -11.19 -4.54
N THR A 416 5.01 -11.10 -5.77
CA THR A 416 5.57 -11.80 -6.94
C THR A 416 6.73 -11.04 -7.61
N GLY A 417 6.80 -9.72 -7.44
CA GLY A 417 7.72 -8.85 -8.16
C GLY A 417 7.34 -8.62 -9.62
N LEU A 418 6.14 -9.05 -10.04
CA LEU A 418 5.60 -8.86 -11.38
C LEU A 418 4.78 -7.57 -11.47
N LEU A 419 4.65 -7.04 -12.69
CA LEU A 419 3.71 -5.96 -13.00
C LEU A 419 2.26 -6.41 -12.75
N CYS A 420 1.44 -5.53 -12.19
CA CYS A 420 -0.02 -5.70 -12.14
C CYS A 420 -0.72 -4.90 -13.23
N ALA A 421 -0.18 -3.72 -13.56
CA ALA A 421 -0.73 -2.87 -14.60
C ALA A 421 0.32 -1.88 -15.11
N LEU A 422 0.24 -1.56 -16.40
CA LEU A 422 0.98 -0.50 -17.06
C LEU A 422 0.01 0.42 -17.77
N GLY A 423 0.10 1.71 -17.50
CA GLY A 423 -0.73 2.70 -18.18
C GLY A 423 0.07 3.89 -18.69
N SER A 424 -0.44 4.49 -19.75
CA SER A 424 0.08 5.77 -20.23
C SER A 424 -1.01 6.72 -20.72
N GLU A 425 -0.76 7.99 -20.44
CA GLU A 425 -1.41 9.13 -21.08
C GLU A 425 -0.30 10.00 -21.69
N ALA A 426 -0.52 10.55 -22.87
CA ALA A 426 0.43 11.48 -23.46
C ALA A 426 -0.26 12.73 -23.99
N ARG A 427 0.43 13.86 -23.93
CA ARG A 427 -0.04 15.15 -24.45
C ARG A 427 1.10 15.80 -25.20
N PHE A 428 0.86 16.13 -26.46
CA PHE A 428 1.77 16.90 -27.28
C PHE A 428 1.14 18.22 -27.68
N ARG A 429 1.92 19.30 -27.58
CA ARG A 429 1.54 20.61 -28.11
C ARG A 429 2.76 21.27 -28.73
N GLN A 430 2.73 21.46 -30.04
CA GLN A 430 3.76 22.21 -30.73
C GLN A 430 3.69 23.67 -30.31
N ARG A 431 4.83 24.26 -29.90
CA ARG A 431 4.92 25.69 -29.68
C ARG A 431 5.19 26.44 -30.95
N VAL A 432 4.63 27.64 -31.00
CA VAL A 432 4.91 28.66 -32.00
C VAL A 432 5.27 29.98 -31.28
N PRO A 433 5.99 30.90 -31.94
CA PRO A 433 6.33 32.20 -31.37
C PRO A 433 5.10 32.99 -30.87
N PHE A 434 5.33 33.92 -29.95
CA PHE A 434 4.29 34.79 -29.39
C PHE A 434 3.54 35.54 -30.50
N GLY A 435 2.20 35.53 -30.45
CA GLY A 435 1.32 36.10 -31.48
C GLY A 435 0.91 35.11 -32.58
N GLN A 436 1.43 33.88 -32.58
CA GLN A 436 0.99 32.82 -33.48
C GLN A 436 0.18 31.75 -32.74
N THR A 437 -0.74 31.11 -33.46
CA THR A 437 -1.58 30.02 -32.92
C THR A 437 -1.10 28.70 -33.49
N SER A 438 -0.71 27.77 -32.62
CA SER A 438 -0.39 26.40 -33.04
C SER A 438 -1.68 25.61 -33.27
N THR A 439 -1.77 24.95 -34.42
CA THR A 439 -2.85 24.00 -34.74
C THR A 439 -2.48 22.55 -34.43
N VAL A 440 -1.19 22.27 -34.16
CA VAL A 440 -0.71 20.91 -33.98
C VAL A 440 -0.62 20.55 -32.50
N GLN A 441 -1.64 19.82 -32.06
CA GLN A 441 -1.74 19.25 -30.74
C GLN A 441 -2.31 17.84 -30.85
N ARG A 442 -1.88 16.95 -29.96
CA ARG A 442 -2.42 15.60 -29.88
C ARG A 442 -2.46 15.15 -28.43
N THR A 443 -3.58 14.57 -28.04
CA THR A 443 -3.75 13.91 -26.75
C THR A 443 -3.98 12.43 -27.01
N TRP A 444 -3.20 11.60 -26.34
CA TRP A 444 -3.45 10.17 -26.22
C TRP A 444 -4.15 9.95 -24.88
N ASN A 445 -5.41 9.54 -24.94
CA ASN A 445 -6.23 9.29 -23.76
C ASN A 445 -5.56 8.28 -22.83
N ALA A 446 -5.79 8.42 -21.52
CA ALA A 446 -5.28 7.47 -20.54
C ALA A 446 -5.76 6.05 -20.86
N GLU A 447 -4.82 5.14 -21.03
CA GLU A 447 -5.08 3.72 -21.24
C GLU A 447 -4.22 2.93 -20.28
N ALA A 448 -4.81 1.91 -19.66
CA ALA A 448 -4.13 1.02 -18.72
C ALA A 448 -4.40 -0.42 -19.11
N GLN A 449 -3.32 -1.18 -19.22
CA GLN A 449 -3.34 -2.62 -19.45
C GLN A 449 -3.04 -3.29 -18.12
N THR A 450 -3.95 -4.14 -17.66
CA THR A 450 -3.79 -4.90 -16.43
C THR A 450 -3.35 -6.30 -16.81
N LEU A 451 -2.40 -6.86 -16.06
CA LEU A 451 -2.10 -8.29 -16.18
C LEU A 451 -3.30 -9.06 -15.63
N LEU A 452 -3.87 -9.92 -16.46
CA LEU A 452 -4.96 -10.81 -16.12
C LEU A 452 -4.43 -12.05 -15.39
N ALA A 453 -3.26 -12.58 -15.78
CA ALA A 453 -2.53 -13.62 -15.07
C ALA A 453 -1.10 -13.17 -14.68
N SER A 454 -0.67 -13.61 -13.49
CA SER A 454 0.65 -13.33 -12.93
C SER A 454 1.75 -14.20 -13.55
N THR A 455 1.92 -14.14 -14.87
CA THR A 455 2.94 -14.91 -15.62
C THR A 455 3.97 -13.98 -16.28
N ALA A 456 5.19 -14.47 -16.45
CA ALA A 456 6.26 -13.71 -17.11
C ALA A 456 5.99 -13.45 -18.60
N GLU A 457 5.26 -14.35 -19.27
CA GLU A 457 4.87 -14.20 -20.67
C GLU A 457 3.81 -13.11 -20.86
N GLU A 458 2.82 -13.06 -19.97
CA GLU A 458 1.82 -11.99 -20.00
C GLU A 458 2.43 -10.64 -19.61
N GLU A 459 3.29 -10.61 -18.59
CA GLU A 459 4.06 -9.42 -18.23
C GLU A 459 4.84 -8.89 -19.44
N ARG A 460 5.53 -9.77 -20.17
CA ARG A 460 6.24 -9.41 -21.40
C ARG A 460 5.31 -8.84 -22.46
N SER A 461 4.14 -9.45 -22.67
CA SER A 461 3.16 -8.99 -23.65
C SER A 461 2.65 -7.58 -23.33
N VAL A 462 2.30 -7.34 -22.06
CA VAL A 462 1.85 -6.02 -21.58
C VAL A 462 2.96 -4.98 -21.71
N VAL A 463 4.21 -5.32 -21.38
CA VAL A 463 5.35 -4.41 -21.56
C VAL A 463 5.58 -4.09 -23.03
N MET A 464 5.53 -5.07 -23.93
CA MET A 464 5.73 -4.84 -25.36
C MET A 464 4.62 -3.96 -25.96
N SER A 465 3.36 -4.23 -25.60
CA SER A 465 2.22 -3.41 -26.03
C SER A 465 2.33 -1.96 -25.54
N PHE A 466 2.74 -1.78 -24.29
CA PHE A 466 3.05 -0.45 -23.73
C PHE A 466 4.19 0.26 -24.47
N LEU A 467 5.28 -0.45 -24.79
CA LEU A 467 6.41 0.12 -25.53
C LEU A 467 6.03 0.50 -26.97
N SER A 468 5.25 -0.32 -27.67
CA SER A 468 4.73 0.00 -29.00
C SER A 468 3.90 1.28 -28.98
N ARG A 469 3.04 1.44 -27.96
CA ARG A 469 2.26 2.67 -27.78
C ARG A 469 3.14 3.89 -27.54
N LEU A 470 4.23 3.76 -26.77
CA LEU A 470 5.19 4.85 -26.60
C LEU A 470 5.92 5.16 -27.92
N ALA A 471 6.27 4.15 -28.70
CA ALA A 471 6.86 4.33 -30.02
C ALA A 471 5.93 5.15 -30.93
N ASP A 472 4.63 4.87 -30.96
CA ASP A 472 3.66 5.65 -31.74
C ASP A 472 3.60 7.13 -31.32
N VAL A 473 3.72 7.40 -30.01
CA VAL A 473 3.78 8.76 -29.48
C VAL A 473 5.05 9.46 -29.97
N PHE A 474 6.20 8.78 -29.88
CA PHE A 474 7.49 9.33 -30.31
C PHE A 474 7.55 9.55 -31.82
N ASP A 475 7.06 8.62 -32.62
CA ASP A 475 7.03 8.72 -34.08
C ASP A 475 6.15 9.89 -34.53
N PHE A 476 4.99 10.07 -33.91
CA PHE A 476 4.15 11.25 -34.19
C PHE A 476 4.90 12.55 -33.92
N VAL A 477 5.55 12.67 -32.76
CA VAL A 477 6.28 13.89 -32.38
C VAL A 477 7.47 14.12 -33.30
N HIS A 478 8.19 13.07 -33.68
CA HIS A 478 9.32 13.14 -34.58
C HIS A 478 8.92 13.61 -35.98
N ASN A 479 7.87 13.00 -36.56
CA ASN A 479 7.39 13.33 -37.91
C ASN A 479 6.77 14.73 -37.96
N THR A 480 6.03 15.11 -36.92
CA THR A 480 5.45 16.47 -36.81
C THR A 480 6.53 17.55 -36.71
N ALA A 481 7.68 17.24 -36.11
CA ALA A 481 8.82 18.16 -36.07
C ALA A 481 9.54 18.30 -37.43
N ALA A 482 9.38 17.34 -38.34
CA ALA A 482 10.01 17.33 -39.66
C ALA A 482 9.25 18.18 -40.71
N ASP A 483 7.93 18.26 -40.62
CA ASP A 483 7.07 18.98 -41.60
C ASP A 483 6.90 20.49 -41.33
N GLY A 484 7.40 21.00 -40.20
CA GLY A 484 7.38 22.43 -39.85
C GLY A 484 8.70 23.13 -40.18
N GLY A 485 8.78 23.76 -41.36
CA GLY A 485 9.99 24.39 -41.93
C GLY A 485 10.88 25.23 -40.99
N ARG A 486 12.15 24.84 -40.96
CA ARG A 486 13.40 25.62 -40.77
C ARG A 486 13.33 27.00 -40.08
N SER A 487 13.95 27.07 -38.91
CA SER A 487 15.08 28.00 -38.70
C SER A 487 16.04 27.46 -37.63
N GLY A 488 17.27 27.12 -38.05
CA GLY A 488 18.54 27.37 -37.33
C GLY A 488 18.79 26.94 -35.88
N GLN A 489 17.81 26.42 -35.14
CA GLN A 489 18.05 25.82 -33.84
C GLN A 489 17.73 24.34 -33.97
N THR A 490 18.79 23.53 -33.95
CA THR A 490 18.71 22.13 -33.54
C THR A 490 17.72 22.05 -32.38
N LEU A 491 16.58 21.39 -32.55
CA LEU A 491 15.76 20.92 -31.44
C LEU A 491 16.61 19.89 -30.68
N SER A 492 17.62 20.36 -29.94
CA SER A 492 18.60 19.51 -29.25
C SER A 492 18.10 19.05 -27.88
N THR A 493 16.82 19.28 -27.56
CA THR A 493 16.31 18.94 -26.24
C THR A 493 14.87 18.51 -26.32
N SER A 494 14.66 17.29 -26.80
CA SER A 494 13.46 16.52 -26.46
C SER A 494 13.55 16.19 -24.97
N VAL A 495 13.02 17.06 -24.11
CA VAL A 495 12.95 16.80 -22.67
C VAL A 495 11.82 15.81 -22.44
N LEU A 496 12.15 14.53 -22.34
CA LEU A 496 11.23 13.50 -21.91
C LEU A 496 11.12 13.54 -20.38
N VAL A 497 10.06 14.17 -19.87
CA VAL A 497 9.69 14.02 -18.45
C VAL A 497 8.81 12.78 -18.34
N VAL A 498 9.41 11.65 -17.97
CA VAL A 498 8.64 10.48 -17.54
C VAL A 498 8.31 10.67 -16.06
N ARG A 499 7.08 11.11 -15.75
CA ARG A 499 6.59 11.01 -14.36
C ARG A 499 6.15 9.57 -14.13
N LEU A 500 7.09 8.79 -13.63
CA LEU A 500 6.91 7.40 -13.22
C LEU A 500 6.43 7.38 -11.76
N GLU A 501 5.13 7.13 -11.56
CA GLU A 501 4.58 6.96 -10.22
C GLU A 501 4.82 5.52 -9.75
N ILE A 502 6.08 5.21 -9.41
CA ILE A 502 6.51 3.86 -8.99
C ILE A 502 6.24 3.70 -7.49
N ARG A 503 5.38 2.75 -7.12
CA ARG A 503 5.15 2.37 -5.72
C ARG A 503 6.27 1.48 -5.14
N ARG A 504 7.51 1.98 -5.19
CA ARG A 504 8.83 1.49 -4.68
C ARG A 504 9.85 1.14 -5.78
N SER A 505 10.92 1.92 -5.76
CA SER A 505 12.32 1.57 -6.08
C SER A 505 12.62 0.79 -7.36
N LEU A 506 12.56 1.46 -8.51
CA LEU A 506 13.47 1.19 -9.63
C LEU A 506 13.93 2.53 -10.22
N GLN A 507 15.24 2.72 -10.36
CA GLN A 507 15.81 3.83 -11.13
C GLN A 507 15.78 3.46 -12.61
N VAL A 508 15.14 4.29 -13.43
CA VAL A 508 15.30 4.25 -14.89
C VAL A 508 16.43 5.23 -15.24
N LEU A 509 17.57 4.70 -15.68
CA LEU A 509 18.64 5.51 -16.26
C LEU A 509 18.39 5.60 -17.76
N VAL A 510 18.11 6.83 -18.24
CA VAL A 510 18.07 7.14 -19.67
C VAL A 510 19.47 7.65 -20.06
N GLY A 511 20.23 6.81 -20.75
CA GLY A 511 21.57 7.14 -21.24
C GLY A 511 21.61 7.21 -22.77
N THR A 512 22.39 8.13 -23.31
CA THR A 512 22.82 8.10 -24.72
C THR A 512 24.25 7.58 -24.79
N GLU A 513 24.49 6.47 -25.50
CA GLU A 513 25.85 6.04 -25.85
C GLU A 513 26.32 6.78 -27.12
N ASN A 514 27.57 7.25 -27.10
CA ASN A 514 28.21 7.80 -28.29
C ASN A 514 28.57 6.66 -29.26
N VAL A 515 27.72 6.44 -30.26
CA VAL A 515 28.02 5.58 -31.41
C VAL A 515 28.37 6.45 -32.63
N PRO A 516 29.36 6.07 -33.47
CA PRO A 516 29.79 6.91 -34.59
C PRO A 516 28.67 7.20 -35.59
N ARG A 517 28.74 8.41 -36.17
CA ARG A 517 27.83 9.07 -37.13
C ARG A 517 26.83 8.16 -37.84
N GLY A 518 25.55 8.36 -37.54
CA GLY A 518 24.43 7.92 -38.40
C GLY A 518 23.12 7.62 -37.66
N TYR A 519 23.19 7.20 -36.39
CA TYR A 519 21.99 6.79 -35.64
C TYR A 519 22.04 7.30 -34.20
N ARG A 520 20.97 7.98 -33.76
CA ARG A 520 20.69 8.25 -32.34
C ARG A 520 19.41 7.54 -31.96
N GLY A 521 19.52 6.33 -31.42
CA GLY A 521 18.41 5.62 -30.80
C GLY A 521 18.25 6.01 -29.34
N VAL A 522 17.00 6.07 -28.85
CA VAL A 522 16.70 6.16 -27.42
C VAL A 522 16.88 4.78 -26.81
N SER A 523 17.83 4.61 -25.89
CA SER A 523 17.98 3.37 -25.11
C SER A 523 17.22 3.50 -23.79
N ILE A 524 16.19 2.68 -23.61
CA ILE A 524 15.48 2.54 -22.33
C ILE A 524 16.05 1.31 -21.64
N LYS A 525 16.91 1.52 -20.63
CA LYS A 525 17.48 0.42 -19.83
C LYS A 525 16.60 0.16 -18.61
N LEU A 526 15.73 -0.83 -18.70
CA LEU A 526 14.98 -1.39 -17.57
C LEU A 526 15.89 -2.38 -16.81
N VAL A 527 16.51 -1.96 -15.71
CA VAL A 527 17.38 -2.83 -14.93
C VAL A 527 16.57 -3.63 -13.92
N ASN A 528 16.05 -4.78 -14.34
CA ASN A 528 15.64 -5.86 -13.43
C ASN A 528 16.79 -6.88 -13.36
N ARG A 529 17.38 -7.08 -12.17
CA ARG A 529 18.52 -8.02 -11.98
C ARG A 529 18.19 -9.47 -12.37
N ARG A 530 16.91 -9.84 -12.51
CA ARG A 530 16.47 -11.15 -13.05
C ARG A 530 16.38 -11.21 -14.59
N LEU A 531 16.14 -10.09 -15.30
CA LEU A 531 16.11 -10.10 -16.78
C LEU A 531 17.51 -10.31 -17.38
N HIS A 532 18.54 -9.88 -16.67
CA HIS A 532 19.93 -9.98 -17.13
C HIS A 532 20.46 -11.43 -17.17
N SER A 533 19.86 -12.38 -16.43
CA SER A 533 20.21 -13.80 -16.50
C SER A 533 19.48 -14.54 -17.62
N LEU A 534 18.25 -14.13 -17.95
CA LEU A 534 17.45 -14.73 -19.02
C LEU A 534 18.00 -14.39 -20.43
N LEU A 535 18.52 -13.18 -20.62
CA LEU A 535 19.08 -12.75 -21.92
C LEU A 535 20.49 -13.26 -22.22
N ARG A 536 21.20 -13.85 -21.24
CA ARG A 536 22.53 -14.46 -21.48
C ARG A 536 22.47 -15.91 -21.97
N ASN A 537 21.33 -16.60 -21.78
CA ASN A 537 21.21 -18.02 -22.13
C ASN A 537 20.77 -18.26 -23.59
N SER A 538 20.45 -17.23 -24.37
CA SER A 538 20.05 -17.35 -25.78
C SER A 538 21.14 -16.98 -26.79
N GLY A 539 22.35 -16.62 -26.34
CA GLY A 539 23.45 -16.13 -27.19
C GLY A 539 24.47 -17.16 -27.67
N ARG A 540 24.19 -18.46 -27.55
CA ARG A 540 25.08 -19.53 -28.05
C ARG A 540 24.30 -20.54 -28.89
N THR A 541 24.10 -20.22 -30.16
CA THR A 541 24.10 -21.17 -31.30
C THR A 541 23.66 -20.46 -32.57
N ALA A 542 24.55 -20.42 -33.55
CA ALA A 542 24.32 -20.53 -35.00
C ALA A 542 25.25 -19.58 -35.77
N GLN A 543 26.36 -20.17 -36.15
CA GLN A 543 27.36 -19.71 -37.10
C GLN A 543 26.86 -19.93 -38.53
N ASP A 544 27.30 -19.03 -39.42
CA ASP A 544 27.67 -19.26 -40.82
C ASP A 544 26.64 -19.57 -41.94
N GLN A 545 27.02 -19.04 -43.12
CA GLN A 545 26.61 -19.28 -44.51
C GLN A 545 25.55 -18.34 -45.12
N ARG A 546 25.69 -17.73 -46.31
CA ARG A 546 26.79 -17.40 -47.24
C ARG A 546 26.17 -16.64 -48.45
N THR A 547 26.94 -15.71 -49.07
CA THR A 547 26.93 -15.25 -50.51
C THR A 547 25.66 -14.59 -51.09
N VAL A 548 25.69 -13.49 -51.85
CA VAL A 548 26.70 -12.73 -52.63
C VAL A 548 26.57 -11.23 -52.31
#